data_AF-A0A198ADS1-F1
#
_entry.id   AF-A0A198ADS1-F1
#
_cell.length_a   1.000
_cell.length_b   1.000
_cell.length_c   1.000
_cell.angle_alpha   90.00
_cell.angle_beta   90.00
_cell.angle_gamma   90.00
#
_symmetry.space_group_name_H-M   'P 1'
#
loop_
_entity.id
_entity.type
_entity.pdbx_description
1 polymer ?
#
loop_
_entity_poly.entity_id
_entity_poly.type
_entity_poly.pdbx_seq_one_letter_code
_entity_poly.pdbx_strand_id
1 'polypeptide(L)' 'MPEQNIDTSRLPKFNHYTEAVEYFDRFGKLTFFGWVGRNRQMAVYTFLRKNGVEYFVDIYEDGEVAVRLKNNVQDF' A
#
# COMPACT_ATOMS: atom_id res chain seq x y z
N MET A 1 6.79 -14.28 -9.31
CA MET A 1 7.72 -13.60 -8.39
C MET A 1 7.39 -14.08 -6.99
N PRO A 2 8.34 -14.56 -6.17
CA PRO A 2 7.99 -15.01 -4.82
C PRO A 2 7.47 -13.79 -4.05
N GLU A 3 6.26 -13.89 -3.51
CA GLU A 3 5.72 -12.90 -2.57
C GLU A 3 6.73 -12.76 -1.43
N GLN A 4 7.45 -11.64 -1.39
CA GLN A 4 8.20 -11.30 -0.21
C GLN A 4 7.16 -11.10 0.89
N ASN A 5 7.07 -12.05 1.82
CA ASN A 5 6.21 -11.98 2.99
C ASN A 5 6.67 -10.80 3.85
N ILE A 6 6.16 -9.62 3.54
CA ILE A 6 6.30 -8.44 4.38
C ILE A 6 5.40 -8.68 5.58
N ASP A 7 5.99 -8.75 6.76
CA ASP A 7 5.24 -8.90 7.99
C ASP A 7 4.36 -7.66 8.23
N THR A 8 3.07 -7.81 7.98
CA THR A 8 2.04 -6.80 8.21
C THR A 8 1.35 -6.97 9.57
N SER A 9 1.75 -7.93 10.41
CA SER A 9 1.11 -8.21 11.71
C SER A 9 1.14 -7.04 12.69
N ARG A 10 2.08 -6.11 12.50
CA ARG A 10 2.25 -4.90 13.30
C ARG A 10 1.48 -3.69 12.77
N LEU A 11 0.84 -3.81 11.61
CA LEU A 11 0.00 -2.73 11.10
C LEU A 11 -1.29 -2.67 11.92
N PRO A 12 -1.81 -1.46 12.19
CA PRO A 12 -3.18 -1.33 12.69
C PRO A 12 -4.14 -2.06 11.75
N LYS A 13 -5.16 -2.68 12.33
CA LYS A 13 -6.30 -3.18 11.57
C LYS A 13 -7.29 -2.03 11.42
N PHE A 14 -7.77 -1.83 10.21
CA PHE A 14 -8.74 -0.80 9.89
C PHE A 14 -10.09 -1.45 9.62
N ASN A 15 -11.16 -0.84 10.09
CA ASN A 15 -12.52 -1.33 9.80
C ASN A 15 -13.08 -0.67 8.54
N HIS A 16 -12.53 0.49 8.15
CA HIS A 16 -13.01 1.29 7.04
C HIS A 16 -11.85 1.83 6.20
N TYR A 17 -12.09 1.96 4.88
CA TYR A 17 -11.16 2.56 3.93
C TYR A 17 -10.63 3.92 4.38
N THR A 18 -11.52 4.79 4.88
CA THR A 18 -11.15 6.15 5.30
C THR A 18 -10.15 6.15 6.44
N GLU A 19 -10.26 5.23 7.40
CA GLU A 19 -9.32 5.11 8.52
C GLU A 19 -7.92 4.71 8.03
N ALA A 20 -7.86 3.74 7.11
CA ALA A 20 -6.60 3.30 6.52
C ALA A 20 -5.95 4.43 5.71
N VAL A 21 -6.73 5.13 4.88
CA VAL A 21 -6.26 6.29 4.10
C VAL A 21 -5.71 7.37 5.02
N GLU A 22 -6.49 7.84 6.01
CA GLU A 22 -6.05 8.89 6.93
C GLU A 22 -4.79 8.52 7.73
N TYR A 23 -4.61 7.24 8.04
CA TYR A 23 -3.39 6.76 8.69
C TYR A 23 -2.18 6.83 7.76
N PHE A 24 -2.32 6.33 6.53
CA PHE A 24 -1.21 6.23 5.58
C PHE A 24 -0.87 7.55 4.90
N ASP A 25 -1.82 8.47 4.80
CA ASP A 25 -1.62 9.83 4.26
C ASP A 25 -0.60 10.64 5.09
N ARG A 26 -0.42 10.30 6.37
CA ARG A 26 0.53 10.97 7.26
C ARG A 26 1.99 10.62 7.00
N PHE A 27 2.28 9.45 6.42
CA PHE A 27 3.66 8.99 6.25
C PHE A 27 4.02 8.61 4.82
N GLY A 28 3.05 8.48 3.93
CA GLY A 28 3.24 8.05 2.55
C GLY A 28 2.83 9.12 1.55
N LYS A 29 3.15 8.87 0.28
CA LYS A 29 2.67 9.67 -0.84
C LYS A 29 1.65 8.86 -1.63
N LEU A 30 0.45 9.39 -1.83
CA LEU A 30 -0.53 8.79 -2.73
C LEU A 30 0.05 8.75 -4.16
N THR A 31 0.13 7.55 -4.74
CA THR A 31 0.67 7.31 -6.08
C THR A 31 -0.38 6.81 -7.06
N PHE A 32 -1.46 6.20 -6.57
CA PHE A 32 -2.60 5.81 -7.39
C PHE A 32 -3.87 5.85 -6.56
N PHE A 33 -4.96 6.28 -7.19
CA PHE A 33 -6.31 6.14 -6.66
C PHE A 33 -7.25 5.82 -7.82
N GLY A 34 -7.97 4.71 -7.71
CA GLY A 34 -8.83 4.26 -8.79
C GLY A 34 -9.38 2.88 -8.56
N TRP A 35 -9.84 2.24 -9.64
CA TRP A 35 -10.42 0.91 -9.61
C TRP A 35 -9.42 -0.13 -10.09
N VAL A 36 -9.35 -1.26 -9.39
CA VAL A 36 -8.60 -2.45 -9.82
C VAL A 36 -9.59 -3.56 -10.12
N GLY A 37 -9.59 -4.01 -11.38
CA GLY A 37 -10.62 -4.91 -11.88
C GLY A 37 -11.97 -4.19 -12.05
N ARG A 38 -13.07 -4.95 -12.01
CA ARG A 38 -14.41 -4.39 -12.25
C ARG A 38 -15.04 -3.73 -11.02
N ASN A 39 -14.65 -4.09 -9.79
CA ASN A 39 -15.45 -3.79 -8.60
C ASN A 39 -14.67 -3.39 -7.33
N ARG A 40 -13.35 -3.20 -7.37
CA ARG A 40 -12.60 -2.88 -6.14
C ARG A 40 -11.88 -1.55 -6.27
N GLN A 41 -12.34 -0.55 -5.53
CA GLN A 41 -11.62 0.71 -5.40
C GLN A 41 -10.36 0.46 -4.56
N MET A 42 -9.26 1.09 -4.96
CA MET A 42 -7.96 0.96 -4.31
C MET A 42 -7.22 2.30 -4.31
N ALA A 43 -6.61 2.63 -3.17
CA ALA A 43 -5.55 3.64 -3.09
C ALA A 43 -4.21 2.95 -2.92
N VAL A 44 -3.17 3.47 -3.59
CA VAL A 44 -1.79 3.01 -3.42
C VAL A 44 -0.95 4.16 -2.91
N TYR A 45 -0.33 3.94 -1.77
CA TYR A 45 0.63 4.85 -1.18
C TYR A 45 2.05 4.31 -1.35
N THR A 46 3.02 5.19 -1.58
CA THR A 46 4.44 4.86 -1.57
C THR A 46 5.09 5.36 -0.28
N PHE A 47 5.86 4.50 0.38
CA PHE A 47 6.60 4.80 1.61
C PHE A 47 8.09 4.56 1.39
N LEU A 48 8.91 5.58 1.65
CA LEU A 48 10.37 5.48 1.65
C LEU A 48 10.86 5.29 3.09
N ARG A 49 11.51 4.16 3.38
CA ARG A 49 12.17 3.95 4.67
C ARG A 49 13.53 4.64 4.70
N LYS A 50 14.04 4.90 5.92
CA LYS A 50 15.35 5.54 6.16
C LYS A 50 16.54 4.80 5.52
N ASN A 51 16.39 3.52 5.21
CA ASN A 51 17.40 2.69 4.54
C ASN A 51 17.30 2.74 3.00
N GLY A 52 16.49 3.63 2.43
CA GLY A 52 16.34 3.78 0.98
C GLY A 52 15.36 2.80 0.33
N VAL A 53 14.73 1.91 1.11
CA VAL A 53 13.79 0.92 0.60
C VAL A 53 12.40 1.54 0.45
N GLU A 54 11.81 1.40 -0.74
CA GLU A 54 10.46 1.86 -1.03
C GLU A 54 9.44 0.71 -0.99
N TYR A 55 8.25 1.02 -0.46
CA TYR A 55 7.13 0.10 -0.36
C TYR A 55 5.89 0.72 -0.98
N PHE A 56 5.09 -0.12 -1.66
CA PHE A 56 3.71 0.18 -1.97
C PHE A 56 2.81 -0.34 -0.84
N VAL A 57 1.82 0.46 -0.48
CA VAL A 57 0.75 0.09 0.44
C VAL A 57 -0.55 0.24 -0.33
N ASP A 58 -1.15 -0.89 -0.66
CA ASP A 58 -2.45 -0.97 -1.33
C ASP A 58 -3.54 -0.99 -0.24
N ILE A 59 -4.49 -0.07 -0.34
CA ILE A 59 -5.63 0.07 0.58
C ILE A 59 -6.90 -0.16 -0.24
N TYR A 60 -7.66 -1.17 0.14
CA TYR A 60 -8.91 -1.54 -0.52
C TYR A 60 -10.13 -0.96 0.20
N GLU A 61 -11.27 -0.88 -0.48
CA GLU A 61 -12.51 -0.25 0.03
C GLU A 61 -13.04 -0.84 1.36
N ASP A 62 -12.75 -2.11 1.60
CA ASP A 62 -13.11 -2.84 2.82
C ASP A 62 -12.13 -2.60 3.99
N GLY A 63 -11.12 -1.74 3.79
CA GLY A 63 -10.08 -1.48 4.78
C GLY A 63 -8.97 -2.52 4.79
N GLU A 64 -8.97 -3.50 3.87
CA GLU A 64 -7.85 -4.42 3.71
C GLU A 64 -6.60 -3.65 3.24
N VAL A 65 -5.45 -4.00 3.83
CA VAL A 65 -4.16 -3.37 3.54
C VAL A 65 -3.15 -4.44 3.13
N ALA A 66 -2.58 -4.28 1.95
CA ALA A 66 -1.47 -5.10 1.47
C ALA A 66 -0.21 -4.25 1.30
N VAL A 67 0.95 -4.78 1.72
CA VAL A 67 2.24 -4.09 1.57
C VAL A 67 3.13 -4.88 0.63
N ARG A 68 3.73 -4.20 -0.34
CA ARG A 68 4.59 -4.79 -1.37
C ARG A 68 5.87 -3.98 -1.50
N LEU A 69 6.99 -4.65 -1.75
CA LEU A 69 8.25 -3.96 -2.06
C LEU A 69 8.16 -3.32 -3.44
N LYS A 70 8.51 -2.03 -3.53
CA LYS A 70 8.70 -1.35 -4.81
C LYS A 70 10.09 -1.74 -5.32
N ASN A 71 10.18 -2.91 -5.94
CA ASN A 71 11.39 -3.29 -6.64
C ASN A 71 11.55 -2.36 -7.86
N ASN A 72 12.67 -1.64 -7.95
CA ASN A 72 13.10 -0.89 -9.12
C ASN A 72 13.50 -1.83 -10.27
N VAL A 73 12.57 -2.65 -10.74
CA VAL A 73 12.77 -3.41 -11.98
C VAL A 73 11.75 -2.90 -12.99
N GLN A 74 12.18 -1.87 -13.70
CA GLN A 74 11.96 -1.73 -15.14
C GLN A 74 13.04 -0.80 -15.68
N ASP A 75 14.22 -1.38 -15.92
CA ASP A 75 14.98 -1.02 -17.11
C ASP A 75 14.09 -1.34 -18.31
N PHE A 76 13.77 -0.32 -19.10
CA PHE A 76 13.32 -0.44 -20.49
C PHE A 76 14.16 0.49 -21.33
#